data_AF-A0A6I1Q854-F1
#
_entry.id   AF-A0A6I1Q854-F1
#
_cell.length_a   1.000
_cell.length_b   1.000
_cell.length_c   1.000
_cell.angle_alpha   90.00
_cell.angle_beta   90.00
_cell.angle_gamma   90.00
#
_symmetry.space_group_name_H-M   'P 1'
#
loop_
_entity.id
_entity.type
_entity.pdbx_description
1 polymer ?
#
loop_
_entity_poly.entity_id
_entity_poly.type
_entity_poly.pdbx_seq_one_letter_code
_entity_poly.pdbx_strand_id
1 'polypeptide(L)'
;MSERVNPLLNLDDFATKTPEKKPKPAPEAIEKLAVENGFPSRQPGRVKEAEPARKQRRYTTGRNVQIPIKGTAETRAILDALADELHEPLGEVLARALAALRRELDAK
;
A
#
# COMPACT_ATOMS: atom_id res chain seq x y z
N MET A 1 29.44 50.98 30.34
CA MET A 1 28.77 49.67 30.35
C MET A 1 27.32 49.91 29.98
N SER A 2 26.94 49.72 28.71
CA SER A 2 25.54 49.88 28.30
C SER A 2 24.73 48.69 28.81
N GLU A 3 23.82 48.98 29.72
CA GLU A 3 22.87 48.01 30.26
C GLU A 3 21.90 47.60 29.14
N ARG A 4 21.69 46.29 28.96
CA ARG A 4 20.80 45.77 27.92
C ARG A 4 19.35 46.02 28.33
N VAL A 5 18.63 46.82 27.55
CA VAL A 5 17.20 47.04 27.73
C VAL A 5 16.46 45.73 27.45
N ASN A 6 15.64 45.28 28.42
CA ASN A 6 14.83 44.09 28.26
C ASN A 6 13.52 44.43 27.52
N PRO A 7 13.30 43.92 26.29
CA PRO A 7 12.12 44.25 25.49
C PRO A 7 10.82 43.61 26.01
N LEU A 8 10.91 42.73 27.01
CA LEU A 8 9.76 41.98 27.55
C LEU A 8 9.15 42.62 28.81
N LEU A 9 9.66 43.78 29.26
CA LEU A 9 9.17 44.47 30.45
C LEU A 9 7.75 45.05 30.31
N ASN A 10 7.23 45.21 29.08
CA ASN A 10 5.91 45.80 28.81
C ASN A 10 4.92 44.76 28.26
N LEU A 11 4.90 43.55 28.82
CA LEU A 11 4.00 42.47 28.39
C LEU A 11 2.79 42.27 29.31
N ASP A 12 2.62 43.09 30.35
CA ASP A 12 1.53 42.94 31.33
C ASP A 12 0.13 43.10 30.71
N ASP A 13 0.02 43.84 29.60
CA ASP A 13 -1.23 44.02 28.85
C ASP A 13 -1.46 42.93 27.77
N PHE A 14 -0.56 41.95 27.65
CA PHE A 14 -0.70 40.85 26.70
C PHE A 14 -1.67 39.78 27.24
N ALA A 15 -2.97 40.06 27.12
CA ALA A 15 -4.03 39.10 27.44
C ALA A 15 -4.55 38.42 26.16
N THR A 16 -4.64 37.08 26.17
CA THR A 16 -5.32 36.34 25.11
C THR A 16 -6.81 36.56 25.18
N LYS A 17 -7.44 36.96 24.07
CA LYS A 17 -8.90 37.09 24.00
C LYS A 17 -9.58 35.75 24.31
N THR A 18 -10.62 35.78 25.13
CA THR A 18 -11.46 34.60 25.37
C THR A 18 -12.09 34.14 24.04
N PRO A 19 -11.94 32.86 23.66
CA PRO A 19 -12.44 32.39 22.39
C PRO A 19 -13.97 32.38 22.39
N GLU A 20 -14.56 33.25 21.57
CA GLU A 20 -15.99 33.17 21.25
C GLU A 20 -16.25 31.87 20.48
N LYS A 21 -17.14 31.02 21.00
CA LYS A 21 -17.54 29.78 20.34
C LYS A 21 -18.47 30.09 19.17
N LYS A 22 -17.90 30.46 18.03
CA LYS A 22 -18.65 30.52 16.77
C LYS A 22 -19.19 29.12 16.43
N PRO A 23 -20.43 28.99 15.93
CA PRO A 23 -20.95 27.71 15.50
C PRO A 23 -20.09 27.16 14.37
N LYS A 24 -19.51 25.99 14.57
CA LYS A 24 -18.76 25.31 13.50
C LYS A 24 -19.77 24.74 12.50
N PRO A 25 -19.59 24.98 11.18
CA PRO A 25 -20.43 24.35 10.18
C PRO A 25 -20.31 22.82 10.25
N ALA A 26 -21.36 22.12 9.79
CA ALA A 26 -21.36 20.66 9.73
C ALA A 26 -20.19 20.16 8.88
N PRO A 27 -19.54 19.04 9.26
CA PRO A 27 -18.35 18.52 8.58
C PRO A 27 -18.61 18.23 7.09
N GLU A 28 -19.81 17.77 6.74
CA GLU A 28 -20.21 17.52 5.36
C GLU A 28 -20.22 18.80 4.49
N ALA A 29 -20.58 19.95 5.07
CA ALA A 29 -20.57 21.23 4.35
C ALA A 29 -19.13 21.68 4.07
N ILE A 30 -18.21 21.38 4.99
CA ILE A 30 -16.77 21.67 4.83
C ILE A 30 -16.18 20.78 3.73
N GLU A 31 -16.54 19.49 3.68
CA GLU A 31 -16.07 18.57 2.65
C GLU A 31 -16.57 18.97 1.25
N LYS A 32 -17.84 19.35 1.12
CA LYS A 32 -18.40 19.85 -0.16
C LYS A 32 -17.66 21.09 -0.64
N LEU A 33 -17.47 22.07 0.24
CA LEU A 33 -16.69 23.28 -0.07
C LEU A 33 -15.25 22.95 -0.46
N ALA A 34 -14.61 22.03 0.25
CA ALA A 34 -13.24 21.62 -0.06
C ALA A 34 -13.13 20.99 -1.46
N VAL A 35 -14.09 20.14 -1.83
CA VAL A 35 -14.14 19.56 -3.19
C VAL A 35 -14.39 20.62 -4.25
N GLU A 36 -15.36 21.51 -4.05
CA GLU A 36 -15.68 22.61 -4.98
C GLU A 36 -14.51 23.57 -5.20
N ASN A 37 -13.71 23.82 -4.16
CA ASN A 37 -12.54 24.70 -4.21
C ASN A 37 -11.24 23.97 -4.61
N GLY A 38 -11.30 22.70 -5.01
CA GLY A 38 -10.12 21.97 -5.47
C GLY A 38 -9.15 21.55 -4.36
N PHE A 39 -9.62 21.45 -3.11
CA PHE A 39 -8.90 20.90 -1.96
C PHE A 39 -9.46 19.52 -1.54
N PRO A 40 -9.44 18.48 -2.40
CA PRO A 40 -9.90 17.16 -2.02
C PRO A 40 -9.00 16.57 -0.92
N SER A 41 -9.60 15.88 0.04
CA SER A 41 -8.87 15.17 1.09
C SER A 41 -7.96 14.09 0.48
N ARG A 42 -6.70 14.03 0.93
CA ARG A 42 -5.76 12.95 0.62
C ARG A 42 -5.85 11.77 1.58
N GLN A 43 -6.82 11.79 2.50
CA GLN A 43 -7.01 10.65 3.38
C GLN A 43 -7.35 9.42 2.54
N PRO A 44 -6.75 8.25 2.85
CA PRO A 44 -7.12 7.03 2.19
C PRO A 44 -8.63 6.84 2.35
N GLY A 45 -9.34 6.66 1.23
CA GLY A 45 -10.77 6.35 1.26
C GLY A 45 -11.01 5.13 2.16
N ARG A 46 -12.18 5.09 2.81
CA ARG A 46 -12.58 3.97 3.67
C ARG A 46 -12.29 2.67 2.93
N VAL A 47 -11.39 1.86 3.49
CA VAL A 47 -10.84 0.66 2.85
C VAL A 47 -12.02 -0.22 2.44
N LYS A 48 -12.27 -0.31 1.12
CA LYS A 48 -13.16 -1.35 0.58
C LYS A 48 -12.57 -2.68 1.02
N GLU A 49 -13.39 -3.57 1.55
CA GLU A 49 -12.99 -4.91 2.00
C GLU A 49 -12.07 -5.53 0.96
N ALA A 50 -10.78 -5.58 1.26
CA ALA A 50 -9.77 -6.09 0.36
C ALA A 50 -9.98 -7.60 0.24
N GLU A 51 -9.95 -8.13 -0.98
CA GLU A 51 -9.92 -9.56 -1.24
C GLU A 51 -8.87 -10.24 -0.32
N PRO A 52 -9.14 -11.46 0.17
CA PRO A 52 -8.27 -12.10 1.15
C PRO A 52 -6.84 -12.16 0.61
N ALA A 53 -5.93 -11.50 1.32
CA ALA A 53 -4.52 -11.44 0.96
C ALA A 53 -3.97 -12.87 0.84
N ARG A 54 -3.58 -13.27 -0.37
CA ARG A 54 -2.97 -14.58 -0.61
C ARG A 54 -1.76 -14.74 0.30
N LYS A 55 -1.69 -15.86 1.04
CA LYS A 55 -0.58 -16.15 1.95
C LYS A 55 0.75 -16.10 1.18
N GLN A 56 1.64 -15.20 1.60
CA GLN A 56 2.93 -15.02 0.94
C GLN A 56 3.83 -16.23 1.21
N ARG A 57 4.13 -17.01 0.17
CA ARG A 57 4.99 -18.19 0.26
C ARG A 57 6.46 -17.77 0.30
N ARG A 58 7.04 -17.72 1.50
CA ARG A 58 8.47 -17.38 1.71
C ARG A 58 9.27 -18.67 1.86
N TYR A 59 9.91 -19.10 0.77
CA TYR A 59 10.82 -20.26 0.76
C TYR A 59 12.15 -19.86 0.11
N THR A 60 13.27 -20.24 0.73
CA THR A 60 14.61 -20.08 0.16
C THR A 60 14.89 -21.25 -0.78
N THR A 61 14.77 -21.04 -2.09
CA THR A 61 14.88 -22.14 -3.08
C THR A 61 16.14 -22.10 -3.95
N GLY A 62 17.07 -21.18 -3.70
CA GLY A 62 18.31 -21.06 -4.49
C GLY A 62 18.11 -20.62 -5.95
N ARG A 63 16.86 -20.38 -6.38
CA ARG A 63 16.51 -19.92 -7.73
C ARG A 63 16.72 -18.42 -7.85
N ASN A 64 17.91 -18.03 -8.31
CA ASN A 64 18.34 -16.62 -8.42
C ASN A 64 18.31 -16.07 -9.87
N VAL A 65 18.00 -16.90 -10.87
CA VAL A 65 17.90 -16.47 -12.27
C VAL A 65 16.46 -16.12 -12.61
N GLN A 66 16.23 -14.91 -13.12
CA GLN A 66 14.91 -14.49 -13.62
C GLN A 66 14.64 -15.10 -15.01
N ILE A 67 13.47 -15.69 -15.18
CA ILE A 67 13.03 -16.27 -16.46
C ILE A 67 11.86 -15.43 -16.99
N PRO A 68 12.08 -14.46 -17.89
CA PRO A 68 11.01 -13.62 -18.42
C PRO A 68 10.21 -14.37 -19.48
N ILE A 69 9.03 -14.88 -19.11
CA ILE A 69 8.11 -15.60 -20.02
C ILE A 69 6.78 -14.85 -20.09
N LYS A 70 6.25 -14.72 -21.31
CA LYS A 70 4.88 -14.28 -21.53
C LYS A 70 3.97 -15.50 -21.59
N GLY A 71 2.93 -15.53 -20.76
CA GLY A 71 1.89 -16.56 -20.76
C GLY A 71 0.50 -15.95 -20.85
N THR A 72 -0.51 -16.78 -21.11
CA THR A 72 -1.92 -16.35 -21.03
C THR A 72 -2.37 -16.25 -19.57
N ALA A 73 -3.51 -15.59 -19.33
CA ALA A 73 -4.11 -15.52 -18.00
C ALA A 73 -4.47 -16.93 -17.48
N GLU A 74 -4.93 -17.82 -18.36
CA GLU A 74 -5.27 -19.20 -18.05
C GLU A 74 -4.04 -19.99 -17.59
N THR A 75 -2.90 -19.90 -18.30
CA THR A 75 -1.66 -20.57 -17.91
C THR A 75 -1.19 -20.10 -16.54
N ARG A 76 -1.33 -18.80 -16.25
CA ARG A 76 -0.98 -18.25 -14.93
C ARG A 76 -1.89 -18.78 -13.82
N ALA A 77 -3.19 -18.89 -14.07
CA ALA A 77 -4.15 -19.44 -13.10
C ALA A 77 -3.84 -20.91 -12.77
N ILE A 78 -3.51 -21.72 -13.79
CA ILE A 78 -3.10 -23.12 -13.60
C ILE A 78 -1.80 -23.20 -12.78
N LEU A 79 -0.82 -22.36 -13.09
CA LEU A 79 0.46 -22.34 -12.37
C LEU A 79 0.26 -21.93 -10.90
N ASP A 80 -0.56 -20.91 -10.63
CA ASP A 80 -0.89 -20.47 -9.27
C ASP A 80 -1.57 -21.60 -8.47
N ALA A 81 -2.56 -22.27 -9.07
CA ALA A 81 -3.32 -23.37 -8.47
C ALA A 81 -2.45 -24.58 -8.13
N LEU A 82 -1.61 -25.03 -9.08
CA LEU A 82 -0.66 -26.12 -8.84
C LEU A 82 0.32 -25.78 -7.73
N ALA A 83 0.76 -24.53 -7.68
CA ALA A 83 1.68 -24.08 -6.67
C ALA A 83 1.00 -23.99 -5.28
N ASP A 84 -0.30 -23.65 -5.21
CA ASP A 84 -1.09 -23.72 -3.97
C ASP A 84 -1.23 -25.17 -3.49
N GLU A 85 -1.60 -26.09 -4.39
CA GLU A 85 -1.78 -27.51 -4.10
C GLU A 85 -0.48 -28.15 -3.57
N LEU A 86 0.64 -27.91 -4.28
CA LEU A 86 1.95 -28.44 -3.92
C LEU A 86 2.63 -27.71 -2.77
N HIS A 87 2.06 -26.59 -2.29
CA HIS A 87 2.64 -25.72 -1.27
C HIS A 87 4.05 -25.20 -1.62
N GLU A 88 4.33 -25.08 -2.91
CA GLU A 88 5.65 -24.77 -3.47
C GLU A 88 5.66 -23.38 -4.13
N PRO A 89 6.83 -22.75 -4.29
CA PRO A 89 6.93 -21.51 -5.06
C PRO A 89 6.81 -21.78 -6.56
N LEU A 90 6.33 -20.79 -7.32
CA LEU A 90 6.08 -20.90 -8.77
C LEU A 90 7.29 -21.42 -9.57
N GLY A 91 8.51 -21.05 -9.17
CA GLY A 91 9.73 -21.54 -9.81
C GLY A 91 10.00 -23.03 -9.64
N GLU A 92 9.55 -23.65 -8.54
CA GLU A 92 9.63 -25.10 -8.32
C GLU A 92 8.67 -25.83 -9.25
N VAL A 93 7.42 -25.36 -9.29
CA VAL A 93 6.38 -25.92 -10.15
C VAL A 93 6.79 -25.84 -11.62
N LEU A 94 7.36 -24.71 -12.04
CA LEU A 94 7.88 -24.55 -13.40
C LEU A 94 9.01 -25.54 -13.72
N ALA A 95 9.96 -25.74 -12.81
CA ALA A 95 11.04 -26.70 -13.00
C ALA A 95 10.52 -28.15 -13.14
N ARG A 96 9.54 -28.53 -12.30
CA ARG A 96 8.86 -29.84 -12.38
C ARG A 96 8.10 -30.01 -13.69
N ALA A 97 7.40 -28.98 -14.14
CA ALA A 97 6.69 -28.98 -15.42
C ALA A 97 7.65 -29.20 -16.60
N LEU A 98 8.81 -28.52 -16.60
CA LEU A 98 9.83 -28.70 -17.64
C LEU A 98 10.43 -30.12 -17.61
N ALA A 99 10.69 -30.68 -16.42
CA ALA A 99 11.17 -32.05 -16.29
C ALA A 99 10.12 -33.08 -16.76
N ALA A 100 8.84 -32.85 -16.49
CA ALA A 100 7.75 -33.69 -17.00
C ALA A 100 7.66 -33.61 -18.53
N LEU A 101 7.66 -32.40 -19.10
CA LEU A 101 7.64 -32.20 -20.55
C LEU A 101 8.83 -32.89 -21.24
N ARG A 102 10.03 -32.83 -20.65
CA ARG A 102 11.20 -33.52 -21.19
C ARG A 102 11.02 -35.04 -21.21
N ARG A 103 10.48 -35.63 -20.13
CA ARG A 103 10.20 -37.07 -20.08
C ARG A 103 9.18 -37.49 -21.13
N GLU A 104 8.14 -36.68 -21.38
CA GLU A 104 7.13 -36.96 -22.41
C GLU A 104 7.72 -36.89 -23.82
N LEU A 105 8.64 -35.96 -24.07
CA LEU A 105 9.32 -35.84 -25.37
C LEU A 105 10.34 -36.95 -25.61
N ASP A 106 11.08 -37.37 -24.57
CA ASP A 106 12.07 -38.45 -24.68
C ASP A 106 11.40 -39.84 -24.77
N ALA A 107 10.14 -39.97 -24.32
CA ALA A 107 9.33 -41.19 -24.43
C ALA A 107 8.59 -41.35 -25.77
N LYS A 108 8.76 -40.39 -26.68
CA LYS A 108 8.08 -40.30 -27.98
C LYS A 108 9.05 -40.57 -29.12
#